data_AF-A0A533RRF9-F1
#
_entry.id   AF-A0A533RRF9-F1
#
_cell.length_a   1.000
_cell.length_b   1.000
_cell.length_c   1.000
_cell.angle_alpha   90.00
_cell.angle_beta   90.00
_cell.angle_gamma   90.00
#
_symmetry.space_group_name_H-M   'P 1'
#
loop_
_entity.id
_entity.type
_entity.pdbx_description
1 polymer ?
#
loop_
_entity_poly.entity_id
_entity_poly.type
_entity_poly.pdbx_seq_one_letter_code
_entity_poly.pdbx_strand_id
1 'polypeptide(L)'
;MRRRIATALLLATCVVGLLPTPLSAKPAPQVRRVVIVLAPYLTWEDVNATSTPTIWSLAEKGAVGNVNARSRAREAGEPATPLEGALTISAGSWAVPAPLAAAAYD
;
A
#
# COMPACT_ATOMS: atom_id res chain seq x y z
N MET A 1 -31.99 -21.95 -47.50
CA MET A 1 -31.66 -20.55 -47.15
C MET A 1 -31.66 -20.30 -45.64
N ARG A 2 -32.74 -20.64 -44.90
CA ARG A 2 -32.85 -20.45 -43.43
C ARG A 2 -31.70 -21.03 -42.58
N ARG A 3 -31.23 -22.25 -42.88
CA ARG A 3 -30.08 -22.86 -42.18
C ARG A 3 -28.79 -22.05 -42.32
N ARG A 4 -28.49 -21.52 -43.51
CA ARG A 4 -27.29 -20.71 -43.77
C ARG A 4 -27.31 -19.37 -43.03
N ILE A 5 -28.50 -18.77 -42.93
CA ILE A 5 -28.71 -17.53 -42.16
C ILE A 5 -28.49 -17.79 -40.66
N ALA A 6 -29.03 -18.88 -40.13
CA ALA A 6 -28.84 -19.26 -38.73
C ALA A 6 -27.36 -19.52 -38.38
N THR A 7 -26.62 -20.22 -39.25
CA THR A 7 -25.19 -20.47 -39.04
C THR A 7 -24.37 -19.18 -39.11
N ALA A 8 -24.69 -18.27 -40.03
CA ALA A 8 -24.01 -16.99 -40.15
C ALA A 8 -24.22 -16.10 -38.91
N LEU A 9 -25.45 -16.07 -38.38
CA LEU A 9 -25.77 -15.37 -37.14
C LEU A 9 -24.97 -15.91 -35.96
N LEU A 10 -24.89 -17.23 -35.81
CA LEU A 10 -24.20 -17.89 -34.70
C LEU A 10 -22.68 -17.63 -34.73
N LEU A 11 -22.09 -17.65 -35.93
CA LEU A 11 -20.69 -17.26 -36.14
C LEU A 11 -20.44 -15.79 -35.79
N ALA A 12 -21.34 -14.89 -36.19
CA ALA A 12 -21.22 -13.47 -35.87
C ALA A 12 -21.26 -13.22 -34.35
N THR A 13 -22.14 -13.90 -33.61
CA THR A 13 -22.20 -13.77 -32.14
C THR A 13 -20.94 -14.30 -31.46
N CYS A 14 -20.38 -15.43 -31.93
CA CYS A 14 -19.12 -15.95 -31.42
C CYS A 14 -17.98 -14.94 -31.65
N VAL A 15 -17.85 -14.40 -32.87
CA VAL A 15 -16.78 -13.45 -33.20
C VAL A 15 -16.89 -12.18 -32.34
N VAL A 16 -18.10 -11.69 -32.08
CA VAL A 16 -18.32 -10.52 -31.21
C VAL A 16 -17.95 -10.82 -29.74
N GLY A 17 -18.21 -12.04 -29.26
CA GLY A 17 -17.83 -12.46 -27.91
C GLY A 17 -16.33 -12.66 -27.68
N LEU A 18 -15.54 -12.80 -28.74
CA LEU A 18 -14.08 -12.89 -28.69
C LEU A 18 -13.37 -11.53 -28.76
N LEU A 19 -14.11 -10.43 -28.99
CA LEU A 19 -13.51 -9.10 -28.98
C LEU A 19 -13.10 -8.74 -27.55
N PRO A 20 -11.84 -8.28 -27.33
CA PRO A 20 -11.41 -7.81 -26.02
C PRO A 20 -12.29 -6.63 -25.60
N THR A 21 -13.03 -6.81 -24.51
CA THR A 21 -13.75 -5.69 -23.90
C THR A 21 -12.71 -4.75 -23.30
N PRO A 22 -12.77 -3.43 -23.56
CA PRO A 22 -11.88 -2.50 -22.89
C PRO A 22 -12.19 -2.58 -21.39
N LEU A 23 -11.22 -3.04 -20.61
CA LEU A 23 -11.29 -2.97 -19.17
C LEU A 23 -11.25 -1.49 -18.80
N SER A 24 -12.43 -0.90 -18.60
CA SER A 24 -12.53 0.48 -18.16
C SER A 24 -11.98 0.54 -16.74
N ALA A 25 -10.72 0.95 -16.62
CA ALA A 25 -10.09 1.17 -15.33
C ALA A 25 -10.87 2.30 -14.66
N LYS A 26 -11.70 1.94 -13.67
CA LYS A 26 -12.36 2.92 -12.83
C LYS A 26 -11.27 3.83 -12.26
N PRO A 27 -11.36 5.17 -12.44
CA PRO A 27 -10.38 6.07 -11.86
C PRO A 27 -10.22 5.73 -10.38
N ALA A 28 -8.98 5.52 -9.95
CA ALA A 28 -8.70 5.28 -8.54
C ALA A 28 -9.33 6.43 -7.73
N PRO A 29 -9.99 6.14 -6.59
CA PRO A 29 -10.51 7.18 -5.73
C PRO A 29 -9.40 8.20 -5.47
N GLN A 30 -9.67 9.50 -5.68
CA GLN A 30 -8.70 10.53 -5.31
C GLN A 30 -8.55 10.52 -3.79
N VAL A 31 -7.46 9.93 -3.30
CA VAL A 31 -7.11 9.94 -1.88
C VAL A 31 -6.60 11.34 -1.53
N ARG A 32 -7.41 12.13 -0.84
CA ARG A 32 -7.09 13.51 -0.46
C ARG A 32 -6.31 13.62 0.86
N ARG A 33 -6.25 12.54 1.65
CA ARG A 33 -5.62 12.52 2.96
C ARG A 33 -5.08 11.13 3.27
N VAL A 34 -3.85 11.10 3.76
CA VAL A 34 -3.19 9.90 4.27
C VAL A 34 -2.85 10.16 5.74
N VAL A 35 -3.17 9.20 6.60
CA VAL A 35 -2.76 9.22 8.02
C VAL A 35 -1.79 8.07 8.22
N ILE A 36 -0.58 8.39 8.66
CA ILE A 36 0.45 7.40 9.00
C ILE A 36 0.49 7.29 10.52
N VAL A 37 0.27 6.08 11.03
CA VAL A 37 0.36 5.76 12.46
C VAL A 37 1.61 4.90 12.66
N LEU A 38 2.52 5.36 13.49
CA LEU A 38 3.71 4.61 13.89
C LEU A 38 3.41 3.91 15.21
N ALA A 39 3.46 2.58 15.21
CA ALA A 39 3.27 1.74 16.38
C ALA A 39 4.58 0.98 16.67
N PRO A 40 5.57 1.62 17.31
CA PRO A 40 6.83 0.95 17.61
C PRO A 40 6.58 -0.25 18.52
N TYR A 41 7.37 -1.31 18.33
CA TYR A 41 7.34 -2.57 19.09
C TYR A 41 6.11 -3.46 18.90
N LEU A 42 5.10 -3.01 18.15
CA LEU A 42 3.96 -3.86 17.80
C LEU A 42 4.43 -5.01 16.89
N THR A 43 4.15 -6.25 17.29
CA THR A 43 4.43 -7.44 16.47
C THR A 43 3.13 -8.01 15.88
N TRP A 44 3.25 -9.01 15.00
CA TRP A 44 2.05 -9.65 14.41
C TRP A 44 1.27 -10.48 15.44
N GLU A 45 1.95 -11.00 16.45
CA GLU A 45 1.34 -11.76 17.55
C GLU A 45 0.41 -10.88 18.41
N ASP A 46 0.70 -9.57 18.48
CA ASP A 46 -0.15 -8.60 19.18
C ASP A 46 -1.46 -8.30 18.43
N VAL A 47 -1.54 -8.61 17.13
CA VAL A 47 -2.70 -8.32 16.27
C VAL A 47 -3.68 -9.49 16.30
N ASN A 48 -4.73 -9.39 17.13
CA ASN A 48 -5.74 -10.44 17.27
C ASN A 48 -7.13 -9.87 17.59
N ALA A 49 -8.15 -10.71 17.37
CA ALA A 49 -9.56 -10.33 17.51
C ALA A 49 -9.97 -9.98 18.94
N THR A 50 -9.20 -10.37 19.96
CA THR A 50 -9.57 -10.21 21.37
C THR A 50 -8.93 -8.99 22.02
N SER A 51 -7.59 -8.85 21.96
CA SER A 51 -6.86 -7.76 22.61
C SER A 51 -6.70 -6.52 21.73
N THR A 52 -6.70 -6.67 20.40
CA THR A 52 -6.55 -5.55 19.45
C THR A 52 -7.62 -5.56 18.34
N PRO A 53 -8.93 -5.63 18.70
CA PRO A 53 -10.02 -5.86 17.76
C PRO A 53 -10.11 -4.83 16.63
N THR A 54 -9.76 -3.56 16.91
CA THR A 54 -9.75 -2.49 15.89
C THR A 54 -8.66 -2.70 14.85
N ILE A 55 -7.43 -3.01 15.28
CA ILE A 55 -6.29 -3.24 14.36
C ILE A 55 -6.53 -4.54 13.58
N TRP A 56 -7.03 -5.58 14.26
CA TRP A 56 -7.46 -6.82 13.62
C TRP A 56 -8.47 -6.56 12.48
N SER A 57 -9.54 -5.81 12.75
CA SER A 57 -10.56 -5.54 11.72
C SER A 57 -10.03 -4.70 10.56
N LEU A 58 -9.07 -3.79 10.80
CA LEU A 58 -8.40 -3.03 9.75
C LEU A 58 -7.54 -3.93 8.86
N ALA A 59 -6.84 -4.91 9.45
CA ALA A 59 -6.06 -5.88 8.70
C ALA A 59 -6.96 -6.80 7.84
N GLU A 60 -8.11 -7.23 8.34
CA GLU A 60 -9.04 -8.08 7.57
C GLU A 60 -9.75 -7.36 6.41
N LYS A 61 -10.10 -6.09 6.60
CA LYS A 61 -10.88 -5.32 5.60
C LYS A 61 -10.01 -4.48 4.67
N GLY A 62 -8.75 -4.25 5.04
CA GLY A 62 -7.79 -3.42 4.33
C GLY A 62 -6.85 -4.22 3.42
N ALA A 63 -6.02 -3.49 2.68
CA ALA A 63 -4.88 -4.10 2.01
C ALA A 63 -3.72 -4.24 3.02
N VAL A 64 -3.11 -5.42 3.07
CA VAL A 64 -1.96 -5.71 3.92
C VAL A 64 -0.75 -5.98 3.05
N GLY A 65 0.37 -5.34 3.39
CA GLY A 65 1.66 -5.56 2.74
C GLY A 65 2.78 -5.53 3.78
N ASN A 66 3.87 -6.21 3.49
CA ASN A 66 5.07 -6.20 4.34
C ASN A 66 6.18 -5.44 3.63
N VAL A 67 6.76 -4.46 4.33
CA VAL A 67 7.86 -3.64 3.84
C VAL A 67 8.92 -3.59 4.93
N ASN A 68 10.17 -3.88 4.55
CA ASN A 68 11.32 -3.67 5.42
C ASN A 68 11.98 -2.33 5.06
N ALA A 69 11.71 -1.31 5.85
CA ALA A 69 12.38 -0.01 5.72
C ALA A 69 13.63 -0.01 6.60
N ARG A 70 14.82 -0.02 5.98
CA ARG A 70 16.09 0.08 6.71
C ARG A 70 16.35 1.53 7.08
N SER A 71 16.48 1.78 8.38
CA SER A 71 16.96 3.05 8.92
C SER A 71 18.44 2.97 9.30
N ARG A 72 19.08 4.11 9.53
CA ARG A 72 20.44 4.20 10.07
C ARG A 72 20.39 4.65 11.52
N ALA A 73 21.31 4.12 12.32
CA ALA A 73 21.58 4.66 13.65
C ALA A 73 22.17 6.06 13.55
N ARG A 74 21.95 6.87 14.58
CA ARG A 74 22.50 8.22 14.71
C ARG A 74 24.03 8.17 14.76
N GLU A 75 24.57 7.27 15.57
CA GLU A 75 26.00 7.09 15.78
C GLU A 75 26.45 5.65 15.47
N ALA A 76 27.75 5.48 15.22
CA ALA A 76 28.32 4.17 14.93
C ALA A 76 28.32 3.29 16.19
N GLY A 77 27.67 2.12 16.12
CA GLY A 77 27.57 1.18 17.24
C GLY A 77 26.28 1.28 18.04
N GLU A 78 25.41 2.26 17.76
CA GLU A 78 24.09 2.36 18.37
C GLU A 78 23.02 1.58 17.58
N PRO A 79 21.99 1.03 18.23
CA PRO A 79 20.81 0.52 17.54
C PRO A 79 19.98 1.69 16.98
N ALA A 80 19.33 1.47 15.83
CA ALA A 80 18.36 2.44 15.31
C ALA A 80 17.18 2.56 16.30
N THR A 81 16.74 3.78 16.59
CA THR A 81 15.59 4.03 17.46
C THR A 81 14.32 4.21 16.62
N PRO A 82 13.13 4.15 17.26
CA PRO A 82 11.87 4.48 16.59
C PRO A 82 11.87 5.86 15.91
N LEU A 83 12.64 6.83 16.43
CA LEU A 83 12.73 8.17 15.86
C LEU A 83 13.43 8.17 14.49
N GLU A 84 14.59 7.52 14.35
CA GLU A 84 15.25 7.45 13.04
C GLU A 84 14.40 6.66 12.02
N GLY A 85 13.66 5.64 12.49
CA GLY A 85 12.68 4.92 11.67
C GLY A 85 11.56 5.84 11.17
N ALA A 86 10.96 6.63 12.06
CA ALA A 86 9.92 7.61 11.74
C ALA A 86 10.41 8.64 10.69
N LEU A 87 11.60 9.20 10.92
CA LEU A 87 12.23 10.16 10.01
C LEU A 87 12.45 9.55 8.64
N THR A 88 12.97 8.31 8.60
CA THR A 88 13.23 7.60 7.33
C THR A 88 11.95 7.37 6.52
N ILE A 89 10.87 6.96 7.18
CA ILE A 89 9.57 6.75 6.52
C ILE A 89 9.01 8.09 6.01
N SER A 90 9.11 9.16 6.81
CA SER A 90 8.57 10.47 6.43
C SER A 90 9.32 11.13 5.27
N ALA A 91 10.65 10.98 5.23
CA ALA A 91 11.50 11.59 4.21
C ALA A 91 11.63 10.73 2.95
N GLY A 92 11.34 9.43 3.02
CA GLY A 92 11.59 8.48 1.93
C GLY A 92 13.09 8.23 1.68
N SER A 93 13.95 8.64 2.62
CA SER A 93 15.40 8.50 2.57
C SER A 93 15.95 8.23 3.97
N TRP A 94 17.18 7.73 4.08
CA TRP A 94 17.80 7.50 5.39
C TRP A 94 17.85 8.76 6.25
N ALA A 95 17.54 8.60 7.53
CA ALA A 95 17.84 9.62 8.53
C ALA A 95 19.36 9.86 8.59
N VAL A 96 19.77 11.13 8.57
CA VAL A 96 21.17 11.55 8.67
C VAL A 96 21.25 12.62 9.78
N PRO A 97 22.23 12.54 10.69
CA PRO A 97 22.48 13.60 11.65
C PRO A 97 22.72 14.93 10.92
N ALA A 98 21.94 15.96 11.28
CA ALA A 98 22.05 17.30 10.73
C ALA A 98 22.34 18.28 11.87
N PRO A 99 23.62 18.54 12.21
CA PRO A 99 24.00 19.34 13.38
C PRO A 99 23.42 20.76 13.40
N LEU A 100 23.15 21.32 12.21
CA LEU A 100 22.63 22.68 12.03
C LEU A 100 21.12 22.72 11.80
N ALA A 101 20.41 21.59 11.93
CA ALA A 101 18.97 21.54 11.62
C ALA A 101 18.12 22.46 12.50
N ALA A 102 18.54 22.70 13.75
CA ALA A 102 17.82 23.60 14.67
C ALA A 102 17.80 25.06 14.16
N ALA A 103 18.91 25.52 13.56
CA ALA A 103 19.05 26.89 13.04
C ALA A 103 18.15 27.18 11.83
N ALA A 104 17.46 26.17 11.26
CA ALA A 104 16.51 26.37 10.17
C ALA A 104 15.13 26.83 10.65
N TYR A 105 14.89 26.86 11.96
CA TYR A 105 13.62 27.22 12.58
C TYR A 105 13.71 28.46 13.48
N ASP A 106 14.90 29.09 13.55
CA ASP A 106 15.14 30.41 14.15
C ASP A 106 14.93 31.51 13.09
#